data_AF-A0A957ZWD3-F1
#
_entry.id   AF-A0A957ZWD3-F1
#
_cell.length_a   1.000
_cell.length_b   1.000
_cell.length_c   1.000
_cell.angle_alpha   90.00
_cell.angle_beta   90.00
_cell.angle_gamma   90.00
#
_symmetry.space_group_name_H-M   'P 1'
#
loop_
_entity.id
_entity.type
_entity.pdbx_description
1 polymer ?
#
loop_
_entity_poly.entity_id
_entity_poly.type
_entity_poly.pdbx_seq_one_letter_code
_entity_poly.pdbx_strand_id
1 'polypeptide(L)'
;VQALFPVASLHEMAGATFGGLAPHDIRTHLLDRLRAVPAYVDRFRDAFGTADEAPADAVTLSRLVEALAAFERRFIYTDAPWDRYLAGDDAALSDAQMQGALLFFGAVDPAINCAQCHGGDLFTDGVYRNILAPQLGPGKGNGYTGREDWGRAGVTFDARDRYAFRTPGLRNVTLTAPYLHSGAYATLEDTIRHHAAPVDAALAYDPSAFGVPPDLFSSLQPVDLARQLPTFAPELRDGLPLTDDDITALVAFLDALTDPAARDLAAFTPAAVPSGLALDPLPANKPLPVAGTTHVRAKAEPSTAAAVIAAPATAAAYFVDEAQATGLAF
;
A
#
# COMPACT_ATOMS: atom_id res chain seq x y z
N VAL A 1 -8.89 -16.95 1.64
CA VAL A 1 -9.99 -16.35 2.43
C VAL A 1 -10.32 -14.93 1.98
N GLN A 2 -9.33 -14.05 1.77
CA GLN A 2 -9.58 -12.64 1.38
C GLN A 2 -10.50 -12.48 0.16
N ALA A 3 -10.31 -13.28 -0.91
CA ALA A 3 -11.13 -13.23 -2.12
C ALA A 3 -12.65 -13.47 -1.92
N LEU A 4 -13.07 -13.90 -0.73
CA LEU A 4 -14.48 -14.12 -0.39
C LEU A 4 -15.22 -12.84 0.07
N PHE A 5 -14.49 -11.78 0.43
CA PHE A 5 -15.09 -10.56 0.96
C PHE A 5 -15.53 -9.58 -0.12
N PRO A 6 -14.70 -9.26 -1.14
CA PRO A 6 -15.09 -8.28 -2.17
C PRO A 6 -16.37 -8.64 -2.90
N VAL A 7 -16.55 -9.92 -3.21
CA VAL A 7 -17.70 -10.47 -3.93
C VAL A 7 -19.04 -10.23 -3.20
N ALA A 8 -19.03 -10.07 -1.88
CA ALA A 8 -20.23 -9.89 -1.06
C ALA A 8 -20.35 -8.48 -0.47
N SER A 9 -19.37 -7.60 -0.70
CA SER A 9 -19.35 -6.25 -0.15
C SER A 9 -20.26 -5.32 -0.97
N LEU A 10 -21.19 -4.66 -0.29
CA LEU A 10 -22.11 -3.66 -0.86
C LEU A 10 -21.34 -2.52 -1.55
N HIS A 11 -20.19 -2.13 -0.98
CA HIS A 11 -19.36 -1.04 -1.49
C HIS A 11 -18.35 -1.48 -2.55
N GLU A 12 -18.37 -2.76 -2.94
CA GLU A 12 -17.47 -3.34 -3.95
C GLU A 12 -18.30 -4.10 -5.01
N MET A 13 -18.15 -5.42 -5.12
CA MET A 13 -18.68 -6.17 -6.27
C MET A 13 -20.18 -6.48 -6.17
N ALA A 14 -20.74 -6.60 -4.96
CA ALA A 14 -22.16 -6.89 -4.82
C ALA A 14 -23.01 -5.70 -5.30
N GLY A 15 -22.52 -4.49 -5.06
CA GLY A 15 -23.20 -3.23 -5.37
C GLY A 15 -24.59 -3.13 -4.75
N ALA A 16 -25.34 -2.09 -5.12
CA ALA A 16 -26.70 -1.90 -4.63
C ALA A 16 -27.67 -3.01 -5.10
N THR A 17 -27.35 -3.70 -6.19
CA THR A 17 -28.19 -4.76 -6.79
C THR A 17 -28.25 -6.02 -5.91
N PHE A 18 -27.12 -6.43 -5.33
CA PHE A 18 -27.05 -7.65 -4.53
C PHE A 18 -26.73 -7.40 -3.06
N GLY A 19 -26.32 -6.18 -2.67
CA GLY A 19 -25.86 -5.89 -1.31
C GLY A 19 -26.93 -5.95 -0.22
N GLY A 20 -28.21 -6.16 -0.57
CA GLY A 20 -29.29 -6.48 0.37
C GLY A 20 -29.48 -7.98 0.65
N LEU A 21 -28.82 -8.85 -0.11
CA LEU A 21 -28.88 -10.31 0.06
C LEU A 21 -27.87 -10.79 1.11
N ALA A 22 -28.10 -11.98 1.66
CA ALA A 22 -27.12 -12.60 2.54
C ALA A 22 -25.83 -12.94 1.75
N PRO A 23 -24.63 -12.83 2.34
CA PRO A 23 -23.37 -13.10 1.64
C PRO A 23 -23.27 -14.48 0.98
N HIS A 24 -23.95 -15.49 1.55
CA HIS A 24 -24.00 -16.83 0.94
C HIS A 24 -24.79 -16.82 -0.37
N ASP A 25 -25.93 -16.12 -0.42
CA ASP A 25 -26.77 -16.02 -1.62
C ASP A 25 -26.05 -15.29 -2.75
N ILE A 26 -25.33 -14.20 -2.42
CA ILE A 26 -24.50 -13.46 -3.38
C ILE A 26 -23.44 -14.37 -4.02
N ARG A 27 -22.78 -15.21 -3.20
CA ARG A 27 -21.79 -16.17 -3.68
C ARG A 27 -22.41 -17.27 -4.53
N THR A 28 -23.60 -17.76 -4.19
CA THR A 28 -24.35 -18.72 -5.01
C THR A 28 -24.66 -18.11 -6.38
N HIS A 29 -25.18 -16.89 -6.42
CA HIS A 29 -25.43 -16.18 -7.68
C HIS A 29 -24.16 -15.99 -8.52
N LEU A 30 -23.02 -15.69 -7.89
CA LEU A 30 -21.74 -15.61 -8.57
C LEU A 30 -21.37 -16.95 -9.23
N LEU A 31 -21.50 -18.07 -8.51
CA LEU A 31 -21.21 -19.40 -9.06
C LEU A 31 -22.15 -19.75 -10.21
N ASP A 32 -23.45 -19.42 -10.10
CA ASP A 32 -24.42 -19.67 -11.16
C ASP A 32 -24.08 -18.87 -12.43
N ARG A 33 -23.60 -17.63 -12.29
CA ARG A 33 -23.10 -16.84 -13.43
C ARG A 33 -21.88 -17.48 -14.09
N LEU A 34 -20.95 -18.03 -13.31
CA LEU A 34 -19.78 -18.73 -13.86
C LEU A 34 -20.18 -20.02 -14.57
N ARG A 35 -21.09 -20.80 -13.98
CA ARG A 35 -21.62 -22.05 -14.56
C ARG A 35 -22.43 -21.83 -15.84
N ALA A 36 -23.05 -20.67 -15.99
CA ALA A 36 -23.79 -20.30 -17.19
C ALA A 36 -22.89 -20.02 -18.41
N VAL A 37 -21.57 -19.94 -18.24
CA VAL A 37 -20.60 -19.72 -19.33
C VAL A 37 -19.85 -21.03 -19.60
N PRO A 38 -20.16 -21.77 -20.68
CA PRO A 38 -19.55 -23.08 -20.95
C PRO A 38 -18.02 -23.05 -20.96
N ALA A 39 -17.43 -21.99 -21.51
CA ALA A 39 -15.97 -21.83 -21.56
C ALA A 39 -15.33 -21.64 -20.17
N TYR A 40 -16.04 -21.12 -19.16
CA TYR A 40 -15.53 -21.14 -17.79
C TYR A 40 -15.65 -22.54 -17.19
N VAL A 41 -16.78 -23.22 -17.38
CA VAL A 41 -16.97 -24.60 -16.92
C VAL A 41 -15.87 -25.52 -17.44
N ASP A 42 -15.56 -25.46 -18.74
CA ASP A 42 -14.47 -26.23 -19.34
C ASP A 42 -13.12 -25.91 -18.69
N ARG A 43 -12.78 -24.63 -18.50
CA ARG A 43 -11.52 -24.23 -17.85
C ARG A 43 -11.41 -24.68 -16.39
N PHE A 44 -12.52 -24.65 -15.64
CA PHE A 44 -12.55 -25.15 -14.27
C PHE A 44 -12.39 -26.67 -14.23
N ARG A 45 -13.05 -27.40 -15.14
CA ARG A 45 -12.85 -28.85 -15.28
C ARG A 45 -11.42 -29.18 -15.67
N ASP A 46 -10.82 -28.44 -16.59
CA ASP A 46 -9.45 -28.73 -17.03
C ASP A 46 -8.43 -28.47 -15.90
N ALA A 47 -8.68 -27.48 -15.04
CA ALA A 47 -7.80 -27.13 -13.92
C ALA A 47 -8.03 -27.98 -12.67
N PHE A 48 -9.28 -28.35 -12.36
CA PHE A 48 -9.67 -28.95 -11.08
C PHE A 48 -10.49 -30.24 -11.19
N GLY A 49 -10.81 -30.64 -12.42
CA GLY A 49 -11.62 -31.79 -12.81
C GLY A 49 -11.23 -33.09 -12.13
N THR A 50 -12.21 -33.92 -11.81
CA THR A 50 -12.00 -35.36 -11.58
C THR A 50 -12.82 -36.18 -12.57
N ALA A 51 -12.42 -37.43 -12.82
CA ALA A 51 -13.09 -38.28 -13.82
C ALA A 51 -14.57 -38.55 -13.52
N ASP A 52 -14.95 -38.48 -12.24
CA ASP A 52 -16.28 -38.87 -11.76
C ASP A 52 -17.20 -37.66 -11.44
N GLU A 53 -16.72 -36.41 -11.59
CA GLU A 53 -17.54 -35.22 -11.32
C GLU A 53 -18.24 -34.68 -12.59
N ALA A 54 -19.46 -34.17 -12.43
CA ALA A 54 -20.11 -33.48 -13.54
C ALA A 54 -19.36 -32.17 -13.86
N PRO A 55 -19.29 -31.72 -15.13
CA PRO A 55 -18.48 -30.56 -15.49
C PRO A 55 -18.80 -29.29 -14.69
N ALA A 56 -20.08 -29.01 -14.41
CA ALA A 56 -20.50 -27.83 -13.65
C ALA A 56 -20.10 -27.88 -12.16
N ASP A 57 -19.86 -29.09 -11.62
CA ASP A 57 -19.41 -29.29 -10.24
C ASP A 57 -17.93 -28.93 -10.07
N ALA A 58 -17.18 -28.82 -11.19
CA ALA A 58 -15.85 -28.25 -11.19
C ALA A 58 -15.84 -26.77 -10.73
N VAL A 59 -16.95 -26.05 -10.92
CA VAL A 59 -17.08 -24.65 -10.51
C VAL A 59 -17.58 -24.58 -9.06
N THR A 60 -16.64 -24.47 -8.13
CA THR A 60 -16.92 -24.29 -6.70
C THR A 60 -16.30 -23.00 -6.17
N LEU A 61 -16.82 -22.52 -5.03
CA LEU A 61 -16.28 -21.33 -4.37
C LEU A 61 -14.81 -21.52 -3.93
N SER A 62 -14.45 -22.72 -3.45
CA SER A 62 -13.07 -23.01 -3.06
C SER A 62 -12.12 -22.97 -4.25
N ARG A 63 -12.48 -23.61 -5.37
CA ARG A 63 -11.70 -23.62 -6.61
C ARG A 63 -11.59 -22.22 -7.24
N LEU A 64 -12.64 -21.40 -7.13
CA LEU A 64 -12.59 -20.00 -7.54
C LEU A 64 -11.56 -19.20 -6.72
N VAL A 65 -11.62 -19.32 -5.39
CA VAL A 65 -10.66 -18.65 -4.49
C VAL A 65 -9.23 -19.13 -4.75
N GLU A 66 -9.06 -20.43 -5.03
CA GLU A 66 -7.76 -21.01 -5.35
C GLU A 66 -7.21 -20.49 -6.68
N ALA A 67 -8.05 -20.41 -7.72
CA ALA A 67 -7.67 -19.85 -9.02
C ALA A 67 -7.24 -18.37 -8.91
N LEU A 68 -7.98 -17.56 -8.14
CA LEU A 68 -7.63 -16.17 -7.87
C LEU A 68 -6.29 -16.07 -7.13
N ALA A 69 -6.11 -16.86 -6.06
CA ALA A 69 -4.86 -16.87 -5.32
C ALA A 69 -3.67 -17.34 -6.17
N ALA A 70 -3.87 -18.28 -7.09
CA ALA A 70 -2.84 -18.72 -8.03
C ALA A 70 -2.48 -17.62 -9.05
N PHE A 71 -3.46 -16.84 -9.50
CA PHE A 71 -3.23 -15.70 -10.37
C PHE A 71 -2.45 -14.58 -9.67
N GLU A 72 -2.85 -14.21 -8.45
CA GLU A 72 -2.20 -13.15 -7.65
C GLU A 72 -0.71 -13.45 -7.37
N ARG A 73 -0.32 -14.73 -7.26
CA ARG A 73 1.08 -15.15 -7.09
C ARG A 73 1.95 -14.94 -8.33
N ARG A 74 1.40 -14.51 -9.46
CA ARG A 74 2.18 -14.18 -10.67
C ARG A 74 2.82 -12.79 -10.61
N PHE A 75 2.32 -11.90 -9.75
CA PHE A 75 2.79 -10.52 -9.64
C PHE A 75 3.97 -10.41 -8.65
N ILE A 76 5.02 -11.19 -8.91
CA ILE A 76 6.27 -11.14 -8.14
C ILE A 76 7.28 -10.33 -8.95
N TYR A 77 7.58 -9.15 -8.44
CA TYR A 77 8.47 -8.16 -9.04
C TYR A 77 9.59 -7.84 -8.06
N THR A 78 10.77 -8.41 -8.32
CA THR A 78 11.93 -8.42 -7.41
C THR A 78 13.25 -8.18 -8.14
N ASP A 79 13.23 -7.39 -9.22
CA ASP A 79 14.41 -6.92 -9.96
C ASP A 79 14.51 -5.38 -9.94
N ALA A 80 14.25 -4.79 -8.77
CA ALA A 80 14.37 -3.35 -8.58
C ALA A 80 15.85 -2.91 -8.50
N PRO A 81 16.17 -1.62 -8.72
CA PRO A 81 17.52 -1.09 -8.50
C PRO A 81 18.14 -1.48 -7.16
N TRP A 82 17.35 -1.47 -6.08
CA TRP A 82 17.79 -1.95 -4.77
C TRP A 82 18.17 -3.43 -4.75
N ASP A 83 17.39 -4.30 -5.39
CA ASP A 83 17.67 -5.73 -5.46
C ASP A 83 18.99 -6.00 -6.21
N ARG A 84 19.24 -5.27 -7.31
CA ARG A 84 20.50 -5.37 -8.07
C ARG A 84 21.70 -4.86 -7.29
N TYR A 85 21.53 -3.77 -6.53
CA TYR A 85 22.56 -3.27 -5.63
C TYR A 85 22.96 -4.31 -4.59
N LEU A 86 21.98 -4.94 -3.93
CA LEU A 86 22.23 -6.02 -2.98
C LEU A 86 22.89 -7.26 -3.64
N ALA A 87 22.63 -7.50 -4.92
CA ALA A 87 23.29 -8.54 -5.71
C ALA A 87 24.73 -8.19 -6.16
N GLY A 88 25.25 -7.02 -5.78
CA GLY A 88 26.63 -6.59 -6.04
C GLY A 88 26.81 -5.66 -7.24
N ASP A 89 25.73 -5.15 -7.82
CA ASP A 89 25.82 -4.06 -8.81
C ASP A 89 25.88 -2.70 -8.10
N ASP A 90 27.09 -2.28 -7.72
CA ASP A 90 27.33 -1.01 -7.04
C ASP A 90 26.84 0.22 -7.83
N ALA A 91 26.64 0.08 -9.15
CA ALA A 91 26.15 1.15 -10.03
C ALA A 91 24.61 1.16 -10.16
N ALA A 92 23.90 0.22 -9.51
CA ALA A 92 22.44 0.12 -9.63
C ALA A 92 21.70 1.27 -8.93
N LEU A 93 22.31 1.92 -7.93
CA LEU A 93 21.75 3.09 -7.25
C LEU A 93 22.45 4.38 -7.67
N SER A 94 21.67 5.43 -7.87
CA SER A 94 22.18 6.80 -7.94
C SER A 94 22.60 7.30 -6.55
N ASP A 95 23.41 8.37 -6.51
CA ASP A 95 23.83 9.00 -5.24
C ASP A 95 22.65 9.43 -4.37
N ALA A 96 21.57 9.95 -4.97
CA ALA A 96 20.37 10.36 -4.24
C ALA A 96 19.61 9.15 -3.64
N GLN A 97 19.55 8.03 -4.37
CA GLN A 97 18.96 6.78 -3.88
C GLN A 97 19.79 6.19 -2.74
N MET A 98 21.12 6.25 -2.85
CA MET A 98 22.04 5.82 -1.79
C MET A 98 21.88 6.68 -0.53
N GLN A 99 21.82 8.01 -0.67
CA GLN A 99 21.57 8.90 0.46
C GLN A 99 20.22 8.60 1.13
N GLY A 100 19.18 8.37 0.33
CA GLY A 100 17.87 7.96 0.82
C GLY A 100 17.89 6.62 1.56
N ALA A 101 18.65 5.63 1.06
CA ALA A 101 18.83 4.35 1.74
C ALA A 101 19.50 4.53 3.11
N LEU A 102 20.58 5.33 3.17
CA LEU A 102 21.28 5.62 4.43
C LEU A 102 20.37 6.29 5.45
N LEU A 103 19.49 7.20 5.02
CA LEU A 103 18.46 7.79 5.88
C LEU A 103 17.42 6.74 6.29
N PHE A 104 16.90 5.96 5.35
CA PHE A 104 15.84 4.98 5.59
C PHE A 104 16.21 3.94 6.66
N PHE A 105 17.47 3.50 6.66
CA PHE A 105 18.00 2.52 7.59
C PHE A 105 18.61 3.13 8.88
N GLY A 106 18.52 4.45 9.08
CA GLY A 106 19.02 5.11 10.29
C GLY A 106 20.54 5.24 10.38
N ALA A 107 21.24 5.14 9.25
CA ALA A 107 22.70 5.25 9.18
C ALA A 107 23.19 6.70 9.39
N VAL A 108 22.41 7.67 8.92
CA VAL A 108 22.72 9.10 9.04
C VAL A 108 22.32 9.65 10.40
N ASP A 109 21.10 9.34 10.84
CA ASP A 109 20.54 9.71 12.13
C ASP A 109 19.63 8.57 12.62
N PRO A 110 19.91 7.93 13.77
CA PRO A 110 19.08 6.84 14.29
C PRO A 110 17.66 7.27 14.66
N ALA A 111 17.39 8.58 14.82
CA ALA A 111 16.04 9.10 14.97
C ALA A 111 15.22 9.01 13.67
N ILE A 112 15.88 8.92 12.51
CA ILE A 112 15.27 8.69 11.21
C ILE A 112 15.53 7.23 10.83
N ASN A 113 14.71 6.30 11.34
CA ASN A 113 14.87 4.88 11.03
C ASN A 113 13.54 4.26 10.55
N CYS A 114 13.24 4.46 9.26
CA CYS A 114 12.05 3.92 8.62
C CYS A 114 12.03 2.38 8.64
N ALA A 115 13.21 1.76 8.54
CA ALA A 115 13.39 0.31 8.53
C ALA A 115 12.97 -0.37 9.85
N GLN A 116 12.86 0.37 10.95
CA GLN A 116 12.33 -0.15 12.22
C GLN A 116 10.92 -0.76 12.08
N CYS A 117 10.09 -0.20 11.17
CA CYS A 117 8.77 -0.74 10.84
C CYS A 117 8.73 -1.35 9.43
N HIS A 118 9.47 -0.74 8.50
CA HIS A 118 9.53 -1.12 7.10
C HIS A 118 10.81 -1.91 6.76
N GLY A 119 11.15 -2.89 7.59
CA GLY A 119 12.32 -3.76 7.41
C GLY A 119 12.03 -5.04 6.64
N GLY A 120 13.06 -5.86 6.44
CA GLY A 120 12.97 -7.15 5.73
C GLY A 120 12.73 -7.01 4.22
N ASP A 121 12.72 -8.15 3.50
CA ASP A 121 12.78 -8.15 2.03
C ASP A 121 11.56 -7.51 1.38
N LEU A 122 10.45 -7.42 2.11
CA LEU A 122 9.19 -6.83 1.67
C LEU A 122 8.98 -5.42 2.21
N PHE A 123 9.93 -4.87 2.98
CA PHE A 123 9.84 -3.56 3.62
C PHE A 123 8.60 -3.42 4.51
N THR A 124 8.35 -4.43 5.33
CA THR A 124 7.25 -4.50 6.29
C THR A 124 7.54 -5.56 7.34
N ASP A 125 7.26 -5.23 8.60
CA ASP A 125 7.23 -6.19 9.70
C ASP A 125 5.86 -6.87 9.89
N GLY A 126 4.83 -6.45 9.13
CA GLY A 126 3.46 -6.96 9.23
C GLY A 126 2.74 -6.63 10.55
N VAL A 127 3.33 -5.79 11.40
CA VAL A 127 2.75 -5.34 12.67
C VAL A 127 1.72 -4.24 12.42
N TYR A 128 0.81 -4.02 13.36
CA TYR A 128 -0.28 -3.04 13.24
C TYR A 128 0.07 -1.81 14.08
N ARG A 129 0.05 -0.63 13.47
CA ARG A 129 0.41 0.63 14.12
C ARG A 129 -0.60 1.72 13.83
N ASN A 130 -0.86 2.55 14.85
CA ASN A 130 -1.60 3.78 14.69
C ASN A 130 -0.58 4.91 14.49
N ILE A 131 -0.61 5.54 13.32
CA ILE A 131 0.26 6.68 12.97
C ILE A 131 -0.54 8.00 12.89
N LEU A 132 -1.77 8.03 13.42
CA LEU A 132 -2.70 9.17 13.30
C LEU A 132 -3.07 9.52 11.84
N ALA A 133 -3.09 8.52 10.95
CA ALA A 133 -3.46 8.71 9.55
C ALA A 133 -4.88 9.28 9.42
N PRO A 134 -5.10 10.34 8.60
CA PRO A 134 -6.42 10.88 8.35
C PRO A 134 -7.38 9.81 7.83
N GLN A 135 -8.63 9.86 8.27
CA GLN A 135 -9.68 8.92 7.82
C GLN A 135 -10.62 9.62 6.84
N LEU A 136 -10.78 8.98 5.68
CA LEU A 136 -11.66 9.41 4.59
C LEU A 136 -12.61 8.27 4.20
N GLY A 137 -13.69 8.62 3.53
CA GLY A 137 -14.65 7.67 2.99
C GLY A 137 -15.76 7.27 3.96
N PRO A 138 -16.46 6.15 3.68
CA PRO A 138 -17.66 5.75 4.41
C PRO A 138 -17.36 5.18 5.82
N GLY A 139 -16.10 4.90 6.14
CA GLY A 139 -15.70 4.26 7.38
C GLY A 139 -16.10 2.79 7.48
N LYS A 140 -16.12 2.26 8.71
CA LYS A 140 -16.47 0.86 8.99
C LYS A 140 -17.61 0.71 10.01
N GLY A 141 -18.46 1.74 10.16
CA GLY A 141 -19.60 1.66 11.07
C GLY A 141 -19.27 1.93 12.55
N ASN A 142 -18.04 2.36 12.86
CA ASN A 142 -17.58 2.51 14.23
C ASN A 142 -17.62 3.94 14.74
N GLY A 143 -17.39 4.11 16.03
CA GLY A 143 -17.27 5.40 16.68
C GLY A 143 -18.59 6.16 16.82
N TYR A 144 -18.53 7.40 17.28
CA TYR A 144 -19.73 8.19 17.57
C TYR A 144 -20.45 8.66 16.30
N THR A 145 -19.69 8.88 15.22
CA THR A 145 -20.23 9.28 13.92
C THR A 145 -20.77 8.08 13.13
N GLY A 146 -20.51 6.84 13.57
CA GLY A 146 -20.78 5.62 12.82
C GLY A 146 -19.95 5.48 11.54
N ARG A 147 -18.91 6.31 11.36
CA ARG A 147 -18.10 6.38 10.13
C ARG A 147 -16.60 6.27 10.42
N GLU A 148 -16.22 5.84 11.61
CA GLU A 148 -14.82 5.62 11.91
C GLU A 148 -14.38 4.22 11.47
N ASP A 149 -13.10 4.12 11.11
CA ASP A 149 -12.38 2.87 10.93
C ASP A 149 -11.51 2.64 12.17
N TRP A 150 -11.87 1.62 12.96
CA TRP A 150 -11.09 1.22 14.13
C TRP A 150 -9.86 0.37 13.76
N GLY A 151 -9.65 0.07 12.48
CA GLY A 151 -8.52 -0.73 12.00
C GLY A 151 -8.52 -2.13 12.62
N ARG A 152 -7.39 -2.55 13.17
CA ARG A 152 -7.19 -3.86 13.78
C ARG A 152 -8.22 -4.20 14.85
N ALA A 153 -8.65 -3.22 15.65
CA ALA A 153 -9.67 -3.42 16.68
C ALA A 153 -11.04 -3.86 16.12
N GLY A 154 -11.34 -3.61 14.84
CA GLY A 154 -12.55 -4.14 14.19
C GLY A 154 -12.54 -5.66 14.03
N VAL A 155 -11.37 -6.30 14.16
CA VAL A 155 -11.20 -7.76 14.08
C VAL A 155 -10.92 -8.37 15.45
N THR A 156 -10.09 -7.72 16.26
CA THR A 156 -9.69 -8.25 17.57
C THR A 156 -10.65 -7.91 18.70
N PHE A 157 -11.47 -6.88 18.51
CA PHE A 157 -12.33 -6.29 19.54
C PHE A 157 -11.55 -5.74 20.76
N ASP A 158 -10.23 -5.57 20.64
CA ASP A 158 -9.39 -4.99 21.69
C ASP A 158 -9.25 -3.48 21.49
N ALA A 159 -9.57 -2.70 22.51
CA ALA A 159 -9.45 -1.24 22.46
C ALA A 159 -7.99 -0.76 22.25
N ARG A 160 -7.00 -1.58 22.61
CA ARG A 160 -5.57 -1.29 22.41
C ARG A 160 -5.14 -1.35 20.93
N ASP A 161 -5.92 -2.02 20.09
CA ASP A 161 -5.68 -2.15 18.65
C ASP A 161 -6.38 -1.06 17.82
N ARG A 162 -7.00 -0.07 18.48
CA ARG A 162 -7.77 0.96 17.78
C ARG A 162 -6.88 1.82 16.88
N TYR A 163 -7.38 2.06 15.67
CA TYR A 163 -6.74 2.85 14.62
C TYR A 163 -5.39 2.29 14.15
N ALA A 164 -5.08 1.06 14.55
CA ALA A 164 -3.87 0.40 14.12
C ALA A 164 -4.10 -0.29 12.77
N PHE A 165 -3.27 0.03 11.80
CA PHE A 165 -3.29 -0.58 10.47
C PHE A 165 -1.98 -1.34 10.25
N ARG A 166 -2.04 -2.42 9.48
CA ARG A 166 -0.86 -3.22 9.16
C ARG A 166 0.14 -2.34 8.41
N THR A 167 1.40 -2.34 8.84
CA THR A 167 2.52 -1.74 8.10
C THR A 167 2.54 -2.31 6.68
N PRO A 168 2.28 -1.53 5.61
CA PRO A 168 2.32 -2.06 4.25
C PRO A 168 3.76 -2.31 3.81
N GLY A 169 3.96 -3.25 2.88
CA GLY A 169 5.23 -3.37 2.18
C GLY A 169 5.47 -2.18 1.26
N LEU A 170 6.73 -1.82 1.05
CA LEU A 170 7.11 -0.63 0.24
C LEU A 170 7.64 -0.97 -1.16
N ARG A 171 7.69 -2.25 -1.55
CA ARG A 171 7.99 -2.64 -2.94
C ARG A 171 6.97 -2.01 -3.89
N ASN A 172 7.46 -1.36 -4.95
CA ASN A 172 6.65 -0.68 -5.96
C ASN A 172 5.74 0.45 -5.44
N VAL A 173 6.03 1.00 -4.24
CA VAL A 173 5.15 2.01 -3.60
C VAL A 173 4.98 3.29 -4.46
N THR A 174 5.94 3.61 -5.32
CA THR A 174 5.82 4.76 -6.24
C THR A 174 4.69 4.61 -7.26
N LEU A 175 4.18 3.38 -7.48
CA LEU A 175 3.14 3.08 -8.46
C LEU A 175 1.73 3.03 -7.86
N THR A 176 1.58 3.24 -6.55
CA THR A 176 0.35 2.91 -5.81
C THR A 176 -0.31 4.11 -5.15
N ALA A 177 -0.08 5.32 -5.64
CA ALA A 177 -0.82 6.50 -5.17
C ALA A 177 -2.35 6.31 -5.36
N PRO A 178 -3.19 6.90 -4.49
CA PRO A 178 -2.85 7.66 -3.29
C PRO A 178 -2.44 6.77 -2.10
N TYR A 179 -1.90 7.39 -1.06
CA TYR A 179 -1.21 6.72 0.05
C TYR A 179 -1.99 6.69 1.37
N LEU A 180 -1.52 5.83 2.27
CA LEU A 180 -2.16 5.43 3.52
C LEU A 180 -3.47 4.64 3.30
N HIS A 181 -4.02 4.08 4.39
CA HIS A 181 -5.18 3.18 4.34
C HIS A 181 -6.46 3.82 3.76
N SER A 182 -6.53 5.15 3.77
CA SER A 182 -7.68 5.94 3.33
C SER A 182 -7.44 6.70 2.02
N GLY A 183 -6.22 6.63 1.45
CA GLY A 183 -5.84 7.45 0.29
C GLY A 183 -5.74 8.95 0.62
N ALA A 184 -5.32 9.30 1.83
CA ALA A 184 -5.28 10.68 2.32
C ALA A 184 -4.25 11.57 1.62
N TYR A 185 -3.16 11.00 1.14
CA TYR A 185 -2.09 11.78 0.51
C TYR A 185 -1.90 11.34 -0.94
N ALA A 186 -1.90 12.29 -1.88
CA ALA A 186 -1.61 11.99 -3.29
C ALA A 186 -0.12 11.72 -3.56
N THR A 187 0.79 12.17 -2.68
CA THR A 187 2.24 12.10 -2.88
C THR A 187 2.95 11.36 -1.74
N LEU A 188 4.12 10.77 -2.05
CA LEU A 188 4.96 10.16 -1.03
C LEU A 188 5.58 11.22 -0.13
N GLU A 189 5.91 12.39 -0.67
CA GLU A 189 6.45 13.52 0.06
C GLU A 189 5.52 13.94 1.19
N ASP A 190 4.23 14.13 0.91
CA ASP A 190 3.25 14.50 1.94
C ASP A 190 3.05 13.36 2.95
N THR A 191 3.10 12.11 2.48
CA THR A 191 3.06 10.94 3.35
C THR A 191 4.25 10.89 4.30
N ILE A 192 5.45 11.18 3.84
CA ILE A 192 6.67 11.21 4.68
C ILE A 192 6.60 12.39 5.65
N ARG A 193 6.08 13.55 5.23
CA ARG A 193 5.84 14.69 6.14
C ARG A 193 4.86 14.35 7.26
N HIS A 194 3.83 13.57 6.97
CA HIS A 194 2.95 13.05 8.00
C HIS A 194 3.73 12.20 9.02
N HIS A 195 4.65 11.34 8.58
CA HIS A 195 5.48 10.57 9.51
C HIS A 195 6.44 11.45 10.32
N ALA A 196 6.93 12.55 9.73
CA ALA A 196 7.83 13.48 10.41
C ALA A 196 7.16 14.22 11.58
N ALA A 197 5.88 14.59 11.42
CA ALA A 197 5.14 15.34 12.42
C ALA A 197 3.66 14.90 12.49
N PRO A 198 3.35 13.67 12.94
CA PRO A 198 2.04 13.05 12.77
C PRO A 198 0.91 13.73 13.56
N VAL A 199 1.21 14.27 14.74
CA VAL A 199 0.22 14.99 15.56
C VAL A 199 -0.17 16.30 14.88
N ASP A 200 0.82 17.09 14.47
CA ASP A 200 0.59 18.37 13.79
C ASP A 200 -0.06 18.17 12.42
N ALA A 201 0.42 17.19 11.66
CA ALA A 201 -0.15 16.83 10.37
C ALA A 201 -1.61 16.40 10.48
N ALA A 202 -1.96 15.56 11.46
CA ALA A 202 -3.35 15.15 11.69
C ALA A 202 -4.25 16.34 12.07
N LEU A 203 -3.79 17.21 12.97
CA LEU A 203 -4.56 18.38 13.41
C LEU A 203 -4.76 19.42 12.30
N ALA A 204 -3.77 19.59 11.42
CA ALA A 204 -3.78 20.57 10.34
C ALA A 204 -4.29 20.01 9.00
N TYR A 205 -4.73 18.75 8.95
CA TYR A 205 -5.06 18.07 7.71
C TYR A 205 -6.24 18.74 6.98
N ASP A 206 -6.01 19.15 5.73
CA ASP A 206 -7.01 19.67 4.80
C ASP A 206 -7.01 18.83 3.52
N PRO A 207 -8.08 18.07 3.22
CA PRO A 207 -8.14 17.21 2.04
C PRO A 207 -8.00 18.00 0.72
N SER A 208 -8.35 19.29 0.71
CA SER A 208 -8.18 20.15 -0.48
C SER A 208 -6.72 20.45 -0.81
N ALA A 209 -5.82 20.32 0.16
CA ALA A 209 -4.39 20.55 0.00
C ALA A 209 -3.63 19.29 -0.47
N PHE A 210 -4.20 18.09 -0.33
CA PHE A 210 -3.46 16.82 -0.49
C PHE A 210 -3.96 15.95 -1.66
N GLY A 211 -4.62 16.56 -2.65
CA GLY A 211 -5.04 15.89 -3.88
C GLY A 211 -6.24 14.96 -3.71
N VAL A 212 -6.99 15.10 -2.62
CA VAL A 212 -8.25 14.38 -2.43
C VAL A 212 -9.31 14.96 -3.38
N PRO A 213 -10.10 14.13 -4.07
CA PRO A 213 -11.24 14.59 -4.86
C PRO A 213 -12.26 15.42 -4.03
N PRO A 214 -12.77 16.57 -4.55
CA PRO A 214 -13.70 17.42 -3.79
C PRO A 214 -14.98 16.76 -3.31
N ASP A 215 -15.48 15.76 -4.04
CA ASP A 215 -16.64 14.94 -3.66
C ASP A 215 -16.38 14.08 -2.41
N LEU A 216 -15.12 13.87 -2.04
CA LEU A 216 -14.71 13.16 -0.83
C LEU A 216 -14.43 14.06 0.37
N PHE A 217 -14.41 15.39 0.22
CA PHE A 217 -14.09 16.30 1.34
C PHE A 217 -15.04 16.13 2.53
N SER A 218 -16.33 15.96 2.27
CA SER A 218 -17.34 15.75 3.32
C SER A 218 -17.23 14.39 4.04
N SER A 219 -16.38 13.50 3.54
CA SER A 219 -16.12 12.18 4.15
C SER A 219 -15.01 12.20 5.20
N LEU A 220 -14.28 13.31 5.34
CA LEU A 220 -13.25 13.47 6.37
C LEU A 220 -13.84 13.26 7.76
N GLN A 221 -13.24 12.34 8.51
CA GLN A 221 -13.58 12.16 9.92
C GLN A 221 -12.78 13.13 10.78
N PRO A 222 -13.41 13.72 11.82
CA PRO A 222 -12.70 14.59 12.74
C PRO A 222 -11.62 13.81 13.50
N VAL A 223 -10.46 14.43 13.65
CA VAL A 223 -9.39 13.92 14.52
C VAL A 223 -9.84 14.00 15.98
N ASP A 224 -9.59 12.93 16.73
CA ASP A 224 -9.87 12.86 18.15
C ASP A 224 -8.64 12.31 18.88
N LEU A 225 -7.75 13.23 19.25
CA LEU A 225 -6.50 12.89 19.92
C LEU A 225 -6.72 12.20 21.27
N ALA A 226 -7.82 12.48 21.97
CA ALA A 226 -8.10 11.82 23.25
C ALA A 226 -8.35 10.32 23.06
N ARG A 227 -8.92 9.91 21.91
CA ARG A 227 -9.13 8.50 21.57
C ARG A 227 -7.97 7.88 20.81
N GLN A 228 -7.23 8.67 20.02
CA GLN A 228 -6.20 8.16 19.12
C GLN A 228 -4.80 8.11 19.76
N LEU A 229 -4.42 9.08 20.60
CA LEU A 229 -3.09 9.09 21.24
C LEU A 229 -2.81 7.88 22.15
N PRO A 230 -3.78 7.29 22.88
CA PRO A 230 -3.50 6.14 23.74
C PRO A 230 -2.94 4.91 23.01
N THR A 231 -3.23 4.75 21.70
CA THR A 231 -2.71 3.65 20.87
C THR A 231 -1.66 4.11 19.86
N PHE A 232 -1.26 5.38 19.89
CA PHE A 232 -0.31 5.96 18.96
C PHE A 232 1.09 5.33 19.09
N ALA A 233 1.67 5.00 17.93
CA ALA A 233 2.95 4.34 17.78
C ALA A 233 4.06 5.10 18.55
N PRO A 234 4.72 4.48 19.53
CA PRO A 234 5.76 5.13 20.31
C PRO A 234 6.94 5.62 19.47
N GLU A 235 7.25 4.92 18.37
CA GLU A 235 8.35 5.22 17.46
C GLU A 235 8.24 6.61 16.79
N LEU A 236 7.02 7.17 16.70
CA LEU A 236 6.76 8.46 16.04
C LEU A 236 6.39 9.58 17.03
N ARG A 237 6.49 9.35 18.34
CA ARG A 237 6.03 10.30 19.36
C ARG A 237 6.82 11.59 19.40
N ASP A 238 8.11 11.50 19.16
CA ASP A 238 9.02 12.64 19.22
C ASP A 238 9.17 13.34 17.85
N GLY A 239 8.47 12.84 16.83
CA GLY A 239 8.64 13.26 15.44
C GLY A 239 9.97 12.77 14.83
N LEU A 240 10.15 13.04 13.54
CA LEU A 240 11.38 12.72 12.81
C LEU A 240 12.01 14.05 12.35
N PRO A 241 13.31 14.28 12.60
CA PRO A 241 13.99 15.54 12.25
C PRO A 241 14.34 15.62 10.75
N LEU A 242 13.33 15.49 9.88
CA LEU A 242 13.49 15.45 8.43
C LEU A 242 13.51 16.86 7.81
N THR A 243 14.51 17.13 6.98
CA THR A 243 14.53 18.29 6.06
C THR A 243 13.85 17.98 4.73
N ASP A 244 13.63 19.00 3.90
CA ASP A 244 13.10 18.82 2.53
C ASP A 244 14.04 17.99 1.63
N ASP A 245 15.35 18.12 1.84
CA ASP A 245 16.35 17.35 1.10
C ASP A 245 16.33 15.88 1.54
N ASP A 246 16.15 15.61 2.84
CA ASP A 246 16.00 14.24 3.36
C ASP A 246 14.77 13.56 2.79
N ILE A 247 13.64 14.27 2.72
CA ILE A 247 12.39 13.74 2.13
C ILE A 247 12.60 13.43 0.65
N THR A 248 13.28 14.32 -0.08
CA THR A 248 13.59 14.10 -1.50
C THR A 248 14.48 12.86 -1.68
N ALA A 249 15.49 12.68 -0.84
CA ALA A 249 16.35 11.50 -0.85
C ALA A 249 15.58 10.22 -0.50
N LEU A 250 14.72 10.25 0.52
CA LEU A 250 13.85 9.12 0.88
C LEU A 250 12.93 8.73 -0.27
N VAL A 251 12.29 9.68 -0.96
CA VAL A 251 11.47 9.39 -2.15
C VAL A 251 12.32 8.79 -3.27
N ALA A 252 13.53 9.28 -3.49
CA ALA A 252 14.45 8.67 -4.47
C ALA A 252 14.73 7.21 -4.11
N PHE A 253 15.02 6.90 -2.84
CA PHE A 253 15.19 5.52 -2.39
C PHE A 253 13.93 4.66 -2.57
N LEU A 254 12.74 5.19 -2.27
CA LEU A 254 11.49 4.46 -2.52
C LEU A 254 11.27 4.15 -4.01
N ASP A 255 11.74 5.01 -4.92
CA ASP A 255 11.77 4.70 -6.37
C ASP A 255 12.74 3.56 -6.70
N ALA A 256 13.87 3.46 -5.98
CA ALA A 256 14.79 2.32 -6.11
C ALA A 256 14.18 0.97 -5.69
N LEU A 257 13.04 0.98 -4.98
CA LEU A 257 12.26 -0.22 -4.63
C LEU A 257 11.23 -0.61 -5.70
N THR A 258 11.25 0.08 -6.84
CA THR A 258 10.32 -0.15 -7.95
C THR A 258 10.97 -1.01 -9.01
N ASP A 259 10.38 -2.18 -9.24
CA ASP A 259 10.75 -3.04 -10.35
C ASP A 259 10.26 -2.42 -11.67
N PRO A 260 11.13 -2.22 -12.67
CA PRO A 260 10.73 -1.66 -13.96
C PRO A 260 9.60 -2.44 -14.65
N ALA A 261 9.54 -3.76 -14.48
CA ALA A 261 8.49 -4.61 -15.06
C ALA A 261 7.14 -4.46 -14.36
N ALA A 262 7.09 -3.93 -13.13
CA ALA A 262 5.83 -3.66 -12.44
C ALA A 262 5.06 -2.46 -13.02
N ARG A 263 5.72 -1.63 -13.84
CA ARG A 263 5.11 -0.44 -14.48
C ARG A 263 4.15 -0.80 -15.62
N ASP A 264 4.28 -1.98 -16.20
CA ASP A 264 3.43 -2.43 -17.31
C ASP A 264 2.87 -3.83 -17.05
N LEU A 265 1.58 -3.88 -16.73
CA LEU A 265 0.83 -5.13 -16.52
C LEU A 265 -0.02 -5.52 -17.74
N ALA A 266 0.14 -4.84 -18.89
CA ALA A 266 -0.69 -5.07 -20.06
C ALA A 266 -0.61 -6.52 -20.58
N ALA A 267 0.54 -7.19 -20.39
CA ALA A 267 0.71 -8.61 -20.71
C ALA A 267 -0.27 -9.54 -19.98
N PHE A 268 -0.82 -9.13 -18.83
CA PHE A 268 -1.82 -9.89 -18.08
C PHE A 268 -3.27 -9.54 -18.47
N THR A 269 -3.47 -8.51 -19.30
CA THR A 269 -4.80 -8.10 -19.76
C THR A 269 -5.19 -8.95 -20.97
N PRO A 270 -6.22 -9.82 -20.88
CA PRO A 270 -6.66 -10.60 -22.04
C PRO A 270 -7.32 -9.68 -23.07
N ALA A 271 -7.38 -10.09 -24.35
CA ALA A 271 -8.11 -9.34 -25.37
C ALA A 271 -9.64 -9.39 -25.18
N ALA A 272 -10.15 -10.44 -24.54
CA ALA A 272 -11.55 -10.63 -24.19
C ALA A 272 -11.69 -11.64 -23.05
N VAL A 273 -12.82 -11.60 -22.34
CA VAL A 273 -13.17 -12.61 -21.33
C VAL A 273 -14.16 -13.64 -21.91
N PRO A 274 -14.12 -14.92 -21.46
CA PRO A 274 -15.04 -15.96 -21.92
C PRO A 274 -16.54 -15.64 -21.81
N SER A 275 -16.92 -14.75 -20.89
CA SER A 275 -18.31 -14.28 -20.75
C SER A 275 -18.76 -13.32 -21.85
N GLY A 276 -17.84 -12.79 -22.67
CA GLY A 276 -18.13 -11.76 -23.66
C GLY A 276 -18.39 -10.37 -23.07
N LEU A 277 -18.25 -10.19 -21.75
CA LEU A 277 -18.35 -8.87 -21.13
C LEU A 277 -17.21 -7.97 -21.60
N ALA A 278 -17.51 -6.68 -21.72
CA ALA A 278 -16.47 -5.68 -21.98
C ALA A 278 -15.46 -5.67 -20.83
N LEU A 279 -14.20 -5.49 -21.18
CA LEU A 279 -13.16 -5.20 -20.20
C LEU A 279 -13.30 -3.74 -19.77
N ASP A 280 -13.10 -3.49 -18.48
CA ASP A 280 -12.94 -2.12 -18.02
C ASP A 280 -11.73 -1.50 -18.74
N PRO A 281 -11.83 -0.25 -19.19
CA PRO A 281 -10.69 0.42 -19.78
C PRO A 281 -9.58 0.45 -18.74
N LEU A 282 -8.38 0.01 -19.13
CA LEU A 282 -7.20 0.26 -18.32
C LEU A 282 -7.18 1.76 -18.02
N PRO A 283 -6.93 2.19 -16.77
CA PRO A 283 -6.77 3.59 -16.48
C PRO A 283 -5.70 4.11 -17.46
N ALA A 284 -6.10 4.99 -18.38
CA ALA A 284 -5.17 5.65 -19.28
C ALA A 284 -4.05 6.18 -18.38
N ASN A 285 -2.78 5.98 -18.76
CA ASN A 285 -1.59 6.51 -18.07
C ASN A 285 -1.82 7.98 -17.71
N LYS A 286 -2.53 8.22 -16.61
CA LYS A 286 -2.79 9.52 -16.08
C LYS A 286 -1.48 9.76 -15.38
N PRO A 287 -0.64 10.69 -15.86
CA PRO A 287 0.61 10.95 -15.18
C PRO A 287 0.25 11.13 -13.71
N LEU A 288 0.93 10.37 -12.83
CA LEU A 288 0.95 10.69 -11.41
C LEU A 288 1.14 12.20 -11.34
N PRO A 289 0.34 12.94 -10.57
CA PRO A 289 0.49 14.38 -10.48
C PRO A 289 1.97 14.68 -10.25
N VAL A 290 2.61 15.21 -11.30
CA VAL A 290 4.03 15.51 -11.27
C VAL A 290 4.17 16.55 -10.17
N ALA A 291 5.08 16.31 -9.22
CA ALA A 291 5.48 17.29 -8.21
C ALA A 291 5.79 18.62 -8.94
N GLY A 292 4.83 19.54 -8.95
CA GLY A 292 4.81 20.59 -9.97
C GLY A 292 3.64 21.56 -9.87
N THR A 293 2.53 21.19 -9.23
CA THR A 293 1.65 22.22 -8.64
C THR A 293 2.36 22.75 -7.41
N THR A 294 3.01 23.90 -7.56
CA THR A 294 3.49 24.73 -6.46
C THR A 294 2.37 24.91 -5.44
N HIS A 295 2.35 24.08 -4.40
CA HIS A 295 1.78 24.50 -3.13
C HIS A 295 2.49 25.81 -2.79
N VAL A 296 1.72 26.85 -2.44
CA VAL A 296 2.27 28.15 -2.04
C VAL A 296 3.16 27.90 -0.83
N ARG A 297 4.47 27.75 -1.08
CA ARG A 297 5.49 27.58 -0.06
C ARG A 297 5.61 28.89 0.69
N ALA A 298 5.46 28.86 2.02
CA ALA A 298 6.12 29.86 2.84
C ALA A 298 7.63 29.66 2.66
N LYS A 299 8.33 30.67 2.13
CA LYS A 299 9.79 30.64 1.95
C LYS A 299 10.47 30.42 3.31
N ALA A 300 11.12 29.28 3.49
CA ALA A 300 12.25 29.17 4.39
C ALA A 300 13.53 29.48 3.58
N GLU A 301 14.38 30.36 4.10
CA GLU A 301 15.65 30.71 3.47
C GLU A 301 16.64 29.53 3.50
N PRO A 302 17.53 29.40 2.50
CA PRO A 302 18.43 28.25 2.41
C PRO A 302 19.50 28.31 3.49
N SER A 303 19.56 27.26 4.32
CA SER A 303 20.74 26.99 5.17
C SER A 303 21.83 26.36 4.32
N THR A 304 22.94 27.08 4.14
CA THR A 304 24.14 26.58 3.47
C THR A 304 24.93 25.67 4.41
N ALA A 305 24.79 24.36 4.25
CA ALA A 305 25.81 23.37 4.64
C ALA A 305 25.49 22.00 4.04
N ALA A 306 25.69 21.83 2.72
CA ALA A 306 25.81 20.50 2.14
C ALA A 306 27.19 19.94 2.54
N ALA A 307 27.23 19.14 3.60
CA ALA A 307 28.36 18.27 3.85
C ALA A 307 28.32 17.17 2.78
N VAL A 308 29.24 17.23 1.82
CA VAL A 308 29.50 16.13 0.89
C VAL A 308 30.03 14.97 1.74
N ILE A 309 29.16 14.02 2.07
CA ILE A 309 29.57 12.76 2.67
C ILE A 309 30.23 11.98 1.53
N ALA A 310 31.57 11.92 1.57
CA ALA A 310 32.32 11.06 0.68
C ALA A 310 31.80 9.64 0.83
N ALA A 311 31.21 9.07 -0.22
CA ALA A 311 30.77 7.69 -0.25
C ALA A 311 31.95 6.78 0.11
N PRO A 312 31.93 6.08 1.27
CA PRO A 312 33.01 5.18 1.58
C PRO A 312 32.61 3.78 1.11
N ALA A 313 33.61 2.96 0.81
CA ALA A 313 33.50 1.51 0.66
C ALA A 313 32.89 0.79 1.90
N THR A 314 32.40 1.54 2.90
CA THR A 314 31.73 1.09 4.12
C THR A 314 30.21 1.06 3.98
N ALA A 315 29.60 1.69 2.97
CA ALA A 315 28.15 1.68 2.80
C ALA A 315 27.63 0.27 2.46
N ALA A 316 28.29 -0.44 1.53
CA ALA A 316 27.94 -1.82 1.19
C ALA A 316 28.08 -2.78 2.38
N ALA A 317 29.15 -2.62 3.19
CA ALA A 317 29.34 -3.41 4.41
C ALA A 317 28.27 -3.09 5.47
N TYR A 318 27.91 -1.81 5.64
CA TYR A 318 26.84 -1.39 6.54
C TYR A 318 25.49 -1.98 6.14
N PHE A 319 25.12 -1.95 4.85
CA PHE A 319 23.85 -2.52 4.40
C PHE A 319 23.82 -4.04 4.47
N VAL A 320 24.95 -4.73 4.26
CA VAL A 320 25.04 -6.19 4.47
C VAL A 320 24.88 -6.54 5.95
N ASP A 321 25.50 -5.78 6.86
CA ASP A 321 25.40 -6.01 8.31
C ASP A 321 23.99 -5.64 8.84
N GLU A 322 23.41 -4.53 8.38
CA GLU A 322 22.04 -4.10 8.75
C GLU A 322 20.97 -5.01 8.12
N ALA A 323 21.22 -5.52 6.91
CA ALA A 323 20.41 -6.57 6.28
C ALA A 323 20.36 -7.83 7.14
N GLN A 324 21.51 -8.30 7.62
CA GLN A 324 21.57 -9.45 8.52
C GLN A 324 20.89 -9.17 9.86
N ALA A 325 21.02 -7.95 10.40
CA ALA A 325 20.40 -7.55 11.67
C ALA A 325 18.87 -7.38 11.58
N THR A 326 18.34 -6.99 10.41
CA THR A 326 16.91 -6.76 10.16
C THR A 326 16.20 -7.94 9.49
N GLY A 327 16.90 -9.06 9.25
CA GLY A 327 16.33 -10.29 8.71
C GLY A 327 16.13 -10.29 7.20
N LEU A 328 16.87 -9.46 6.45
CA LEU A 328 17.02 -9.61 5.01
C LEU A 328 17.79 -10.92 4.74
N ALA A 329 17.17 -11.86 4.03
CA ALA A 329 17.80 -13.11 3.66
C ALA A 329 18.31 -13.00 2.21
N PHE A 330 19.63 -13.15 2.03
CA PHE A 330 20.28 -13.26 0.72
C PHE A 330 19.82 -14.49 -0.07
#